data_AF-A0A137NYS9-F1
#
_entry.id   AF-A0A137NYS9-F1
#
_cell.length_a   1.000
_cell.length_b   1.000
_cell.length_c   1.000
_cell.angle_alpha   90.00
_cell.angle_beta   90.00
_cell.angle_gamma   90.00
#
_symmetry.space_group_name_H-M   'P 1'
#
loop_
_entity.id
_entity.type
_entity.pdbx_description
1 polymer ?
#
loop_
_entity_poly.entity_id
_entity_poly.type
_entity_poly.pdbx_seq_one_letter_code
_entity_poly.pdbx_strand_id
1 'polypeptide(L)' 'HSSNTQNGKKNRINFSKSIAKILKDWLYDNIDHPFPNDKEKINLSIMTGLSVEQVSNWFINGRRRLL' A
#
# COMPACT_ATOMS: atom_id res chain seq x y z
N HIS A 1 9.71 -0.72 24.78
CA HIS A 1 10.07 -0.87 23.36
C HIS A 1 9.19 0.04 22.54
N SER A 2 9.81 1.04 21.92
CA SER A 2 9.23 2.33 21.56
C SER A 2 8.29 2.30 20.36
N SER A 3 7.04 2.72 20.55
CA SER A 3 6.14 3.09 19.46
C SER A 3 6.23 4.60 19.26
N ASN A 4 7.13 5.02 18.36
CA ASN A 4 7.29 6.42 17.97
C ASN A 4 6.10 6.82 17.09
N THR A 5 5.07 7.40 17.70
CA THR A 5 3.91 7.97 17.02
C THR A 5 4.35 9.20 16.24
N GLN A 6 4.77 9.02 14.98
CA GLN A 6 5.13 10.11 14.07
C GLN A 6 3.88 10.87 13.65
N ASN A 7 3.61 11.91 14.42
CA ASN A 7 2.70 13.00 14.12
C ASN A 7 3.34 13.84 12.99
N GLY A 8 2.83 13.77 11.77
CA GLY A 8 3.45 14.48 10.64
C GLY A 8 2.55 14.58 9.42
N LYS A 9 1.78 15.67 9.35
CA LYS A 9 1.26 16.35 8.14
C LYS A 9 1.00 15.42 6.93
N LYS A 10 -0.26 14.99 6.80
CA LYS A 10 -0.85 14.34 5.61
C LYS A 10 -0.75 15.27 4.38
N ASN A 11 0.45 15.42 3.82
CA ASN A 11 0.59 15.77 2.42
C ASN A 11 -0.10 14.65 1.65
N ARG A 12 -1.16 14.98 0.91
CA ARG A 12 -1.82 14.03 0.02
C ARG A 12 -0.77 13.61 -1.00
N ILE A 13 -0.09 12.48 -0.76
CA ILE A 13 0.83 11.92 -1.73
C ILE A 13 -0.03 11.49 -2.90
N ASN A 14 -0.02 12.29 -3.96
CA ASN A 14 -0.47 11.83 -5.26
C ASN A 14 0.50 10.72 -5.65
N PHE A 15 0.08 9.46 -5.48
CA PHE A 15 0.87 8.32 -5.89
C PHE A 15 1.21 8.47 -7.37
N SER A 16 2.50 8.49 -7.70
CA SER A 16 2.94 8.47 -9.09
C SER A 16 2.29 7.30 -9.82
N LYS A 17 2.05 7.45 -11.13
CA LYS A 17 1.47 6.38 -11.96
C LYS A 17 2.26 5.08 -11.85
N SER A 18 3.58 5.16 -11.64
CA SER A 18 4.46 4.00 -11.42
C SER A 18 4.14 3.25 -10.13
N ILE A 19 3.95 3.96 -9.02
CA ILE A 19 3.58 3.37 -7.72
C ILE A 19 2.21 2.71 -7.82
N ALA A 20 1.24 3.41 -8.42
CA ALA A 20 -0.10 2.88 -8.61
C ALA A 20 -0.09 1.63 -9.51
N LYS A 21 0.83 1.54 -10.49
CA LYS A 21 0.98 0.34 -11.33
C LYS A 21 1.42 -0.86 -10.49
N ILE A 22 2.47 -0.72 -9.68
CA ILE A 22 2.98 -1.82 -8.83
C ILE A 22 1.89 -2.37 -7.91
N LEU A 23 1.14 -1.49 -7.24
CA LEU A 23 0.07 -1.89 -6.31
C LEU A 23 -1.12 -2.53 -7.04
N LYS A 24 -1.44 -2.06 -8.25
CA LYS A 24 -2.49 -2.65 -9.10
C LYS A 24 -2.09 -4.00 -9.66
N ASP A 25 -0.85 -4.15 -10.14
CA ASP A 25 -0.34 -5.41 -10.66
C ASP A 25 -0.46 -6.51 -9.57
N TRP A 26 -0.02 -6.20 -8.33
CA TRP A 26 -0.19 -7.13 -7.22
C TRP A 26 -1.67 -7.48 -6.95
N LEU A 27 -2.58 -6.51 -7.06
CA LEU A 27 -4.01 -6.74 -6.84
C LEU A 27 -4.61 -7.67 -7.91
N TYR A 28 -4.19 -7.52 -9.18
CA TYR A 28 -4.63 -8.39 -10.26
C TYR A 28 -4.07 -9.81 -10.12
N ASP A 29 -2.81 -9.94 -9.70
CA ASP A 29 -2.18 -11.24 -9.45
C ASP A 29 -2.82 -11.97 -8.25
N ASN A 30 -3.41 -11.22 -7.32
CA ASN A 30 -4.05 -11.73 -6.09
C ASN A 30 -5.57 -11.47 -6.07
N ILE A 31 -6.21 -11.47 -7.23
CA ILE A 31 -7.63 -11.11 -7.37
C ILE A 31 -8.56 -12.04 -6.55
N ASP A 32 -8.16 -13.31 -6.41
CA ASP A 32 -8.88 -14.32 -5.63
C ASP A 32 -8.80 -14.08 -4.12
N HIS A 33 -7.68 -13.50 -3.64
CA HIS A 33 -7.47 -13.17 -2.24
C HIS A 33 -6.70 -11.83 -2.09
N PRO A 34 -7.39 -10.68 -2.27
CA PRO A 34 -6.80 -9.34 -2.33
C PRO A 34 -6.52 -8.78 -0.93
N PHE A 35 -5.79 -9.54 -0.12
CA PHE A 35 -5.40 -9.22 1.24
C PHE A 35 -3.91 -9.51 1.42
N PRO A 36 -3.04 -8.51 1.19
CA PRO A 36 -1.61 -8.72 1.36
C PRO A 36 -1.32 -9.05 2.83
N ASN A 37 -0.53 -10.09 3.05
CA ASN A 37 0.03 -10.42 4.36
C ASN A 37 1.15 -9.43 4.74
N ASP A 38 1.67 -9.52 5.96
CA ASP A 38 2.63 -8.53 6.44
C ASP A 38 3.96 -8.55 5.68
N LYS A 39 4.40 -9.72 5.18
CA LYS A 39 5.59 -9.82 4.32
C LYS A 39 5.36 -9.14 2.97
N GLU A 40 4.19 -9.35 2.37
CA GLU A 40 3.82 -8.71 1.10
C GLU A 40 3.72 -7.20 1.25
N LYS A 41 3.13 -6.70 2.34
CA LYS A 41 3.08 -5.26 2.61
C LYS A 41 4.47 -4.65 2.76
N ILE A 42 5.41 -5.36 3.41
CA ILE A 42 6.81 -4.92 3.53
C ILE A 42 7.48 -4.90 2.15
N ASN A 43 7.30 -5.95 1.34
CA ASN A 43 7.87 -5.99 -0.02
C ASN A 43 7.32 -4.86 -0.89
N LEU A 44 6.01 -4.64 -0.86
CA LEU A 44 5.36 -3.55 -1.59
C LEU A 44 5.80 -2.17 -1.08
N SER A 45 6.01 -2.01 0.22
CA SER A 45 6.59 -0.81 0.83
C SER A 45 7.99 -0.53 0.29
N ILE A 46 8.85 -1.53 0.19
CA ILE A 46 10.20 -1.41 -0.36
C ILE A 46 10.15 -1.03 -1.85
N MET A 47 9.30 -1.70 -2.63
CA MET A 47 9.17 -1.46 -4.07
C MET A 47 8.60 -0.08 -4.41
N THR A 48 7.68 0.42 -3.59
CA THR A 48 6.98 1.68 -3.85
C THR A 48 7.58 2.88 -3.11
N GLY A 49 8.47 2.64 -2.15
CA GLY A 49 8.99 3.65 -1.23
C GLY A 49 7.94 4.19 -0.24
N LEU A 50 6.76 3.57 -0.17
CA LEU A 50 5.70 3.95 0.76
C LEU A 50 5.91 3.28 2.11
N SER A 51 5.30 3.83 3.17
CA SER A 51 5.22 3.10 4.43
C SER A 51 4.25 1.92 4.33
N VAL A 52 4.47 0.88 5.15
CA VAL A 52 3.56 -0.27 5.28
C VAL A 52 2.12 0.18 5.56
N GLU A 53 1.93 1.24 6.35
CA GLU A 53 0.61 1.81 6.63
C GLU A 53 -0.03 2.43 5.38
N GLN A 54 0.74 3.17 4.57
CA GLN A 54 0.25 3.73 3.31
C GLN A 54 -0.13 2.63 2.30
N VAL A 55 0.66 1.57 2.23
CA VAL A 55 0.35 0.37 1.41
C VAL A 55 -0.96 -0.24 1.91
N SER A 56 -1.11 -0.48 3.21
CA SER A 56 -2.35 -1.02 3.79
C SER A 56 -3.58 -0.16 3.48
N ASN A 57 -3.46 1.17 3.67
CA ASN A 57 -4.53 2.12 3.37
C ASN A 57 -4.86 2.18 1.88
N TRP A 58 -3.85 2.02 1.02
CA TRP A 58 -4.07 1.93 -0.42
C TRP A 58 -4.86 0.68 -0.75
N PHE A 59 -4.52 -0.50 -0.22
CA PHE A 59 -5.24 -1.75 -0.51
C PHE A 59 -6.68 -1.75 -0.01
N ILE A 60 -6.97 -1.13 1.14
CA ILE A 60 -8.35 -0.97 1.64
C ILE A 60 -9.22 -0.21 0.64
N ASN A 61 -8.69 0.89 0.09
CA ASN A 61 -9.44 1.74 -0.85
C ASN A 61 -9.36 1.24 -2.29
N GLY A 62 -8.23 0.64 -2.68
CA GLY A 62 -7.95 0.10 -4.00
C GLY A 62 -8.83 -1.11 -4.30
N ARG A 63 -8.95 -2.03 -3.33
CA ARG A 63 -9.89 -3.14 -3.44
C ARG A 63 -11.31 -2.65 -3.69
N ARG A 64 -11.87 -1.77 -2.85
CA ARG A 64 -13.25 -1.26 -3.02
C ARG A 64 -13.54 -0.55 -4.35
N ARG A 65 -12.51 -0.11 -5.08
CA ARG A 65 -12.66 0.64 -6.34
C ARG A 65 -12.39 -0.19 -7.58
N LEU A 66 -11.60 -1.24 -7.46
CA LEU A 66 -11.09 -2.05 -8.58
C LEU A 66 -11.66 -3.47 -8.56
N LEU A 67 -12.25 -3.89 -7.43
CA LEU A 67 -13.00 -5.11 -7.18
C LEU A 67 -14.41 -4.74 -6.73
#